data_AF-A0A0C5WB30-F1
#
_entry.id   AF-A0A0C5WB30-F1
#
_cell.length_a   1.000
_cell.length_b   1.000
_cell.length_c   1.000
_cell.angle_alpha   90.00
_cell.angle_beta   90.00
_cell.angle_gamma   90.00
#
_symmetry.space_group_name_H-M   'P 1'
#
loop_
_entity.id
_entity.type
_entity.pdbx_description
1 polymer ?
#
loop_
_entity_poly.entity_id
_entity_poly.type
_entity_poly.pdbx_seq_one_letter_code
_entity_poly.pdbx_strand_id
1 'polypeptide(L)'
;MSIEHSPPSTYILRELHDVTVPESVSWMPQTIGWKVLLVLLCVIAGYLCYRRLVRWWHNRYRAEARTAITRLPMHRGLEGSADSGAFDGALFSILKIVLVYLEPANAKLFGHAFLQKLDELGNGRVTFKDELGTRWVQSLVDPSITLGREEQALLREKALCWIREHEGRSITKHVSLRAALAKLLNGNKKQGEGHHV
;
A
#
# COMPACT_ATOMS: atom_id res chain seq x y z
N MET A 1 62.05 -57.79 18.03
CA MET A 1 62.46 -57.92 16.61
C MET A 1 61.25 -57.56 15.77
N SER A 2 61.15 -56.33 15.30
CA SER A 2 60.07 -55.85 14.44
C SER A 2 60.38 -56.22 12.99
N ILE A 3 59.53 -57.05 12.38
CA ILE A 3 59.66 -57.46 10.99
C ILE A 3 59.18 -56.30 10.12
N GLU A 4 60.09 -55.76 9.32
CA GLU A 4 59.82 -54.69 8.35
C GLU A 4 59.23 -55.33 7.08
N HIS A 5 57.92 -55.19 6.88
CA HIS A 5 57.24 -55.67 5.69
C HIS A 5 57.36 -54.60 4.58
N SER A 6 58.40 -54.68 3.76
CA SER A 6 58.44 -53.92 2.51
C SER A 6 57.37 -54.48 1.56
N PRO A 7 56.43 -53.68 1.04
CA PRO A 7 55.49 -54.17 0.04
C PRO A 7 56.26 -54.66 -1.19
N PRO A 8 55.82 -55.74 -1.84
CA PRO A 8 56.44 -56.22 -3.07
C PRO A 8 56.36 -55.11 -4.12
N SER A 9 57.51 -54.67 -4.62
CA SER A 9 57.63 -53.69 -5.70
C SER A 9 57.21 -54.33 -7.03
N THR A 10 55.91 -54.60 -7.15
CA THR A 10 55.31 -55.18 -8.34
C THR A 10 55.44 -54.15 -9.47
N TYR A 11 56.09 -54.53 -10.57
CA TYR A 11 56.30 -53.71 -11.77
C TYR A 11 55.03 -52.98 -12.26
N ILE A 12 53.86 -53.52 -11.95
CA ILE A 12 52.52 -52.97 -12.24
C ILE A 12 52.32 -51.54 -11.67
N LEU A 13 52.92 -51.21 -10.53
CA LEU A 13 52.79 -49.87 -9.91
C LEU A 13 53.75 -48.83 -10.49
N ARG A 14 54.78 -49.25 -11.26
CA ARG A 14 55.80 -48.37 -11.85
C ARG A 14 55.26 -47.58 -13.03
N GLU A 15 54.26 -48.12 -13.74
CA GLU A 15 53.61 -47.49 -14.89
C GLU A 15 52.33 -46.74 -14.52
N LEU A 16 51.97 -46.70 -13.23
CA LEU A 16 50.82 -45.92 -12.78
C LEU A 16 51.19 -44.43 -12.78
N HIS A 17 51.02 -43.81 -13.93
CA HIS A 17 51.20 -42.38 -14.12
C HIS A 17 50.21 -41.63 -13.22
N ASP A 18 50.73 -40.74 -12.39
CA ASP A 18 49.92 -39.89 -11.51
C ASP A 18 48.95 -39.08 -12.37
N VAL A 19 47.65 -39.39 -12.26
CA VAL A 19 46.62 -38.72 -13.05
C VAL A 19 46.52 -37.32 -12.51
N THR A 20 47.08 -36.35 -13.24
CA THR A 20 46.97 -34.93 -12.90
C THR A 20 45.50 -34.59 -12.68
N VAL A 21 45.16 -34.24 -11.44
CA VAL A 21 43.80 -33.83 -11.09
C VAL A 21 43.48 -32.61 -11.96
N PRO A 22 42.44 -32.64 -12.83
CA PRO A 22 42.13 -31.50 -13.67
C PRO A 22 41.85 -30.31 -12.77
N GLU A 23 42.39 -29.14 -13.13
CA GLU A 23 42.07 -27.90 -12.41
C GLU A 23 40.55 -27.80 -12.27
N SER A 24 40.10 -27.51 -11.05
CA SER A 24 38.68 -27.47 -10.73
C SER A 24 37.99 -26.50 -11.67
N VAL A 25 37.13 -27.03 -12.53
CA VAL A 25 36.36 -26.23 -13.49
C VAL A 25 35.61 -25.18 -12.68
N SER A 26 35.94 -23.92 -12.91
CA SER A 26 35.31 -22.82 -12.19
C SER A 26 33.81 -22.83 -12.52
N TRP A 27 33.00 -23.26 -11.56
CA TRP A 27 31.54 -23.31 -11.63
C TRP A 27 30.90 -21.92 -11.67
N MET A 28 31.72 -20.86 -11.63
CA MET A 28 31.25 -19.49 -11.77
C MET A 28 31.23 -19.13 -13.27
N PRO A 29 30.05 -19.08 -13.91
CA PRO A 29 29.98 -18.76 -15.33
C PRO A 29 30.55 -17.35 -15.58
N GLN A 30 31.57 -17.27 -16.42
CA GLN A 30 32.23 -16.02 -16.84
C GLN A 30 31.36 -15.23 -17.84
N THR A 31 30.05 -15.16 -17.62
CA THR A 31 29.13 -14.50 -18.54
C THR A 31 28.58 -13.22 -17.91
N ILE A 32 28.58 -12.15 -18.72
CA ILE A 32 28.00 -10.84 -18.37
C ILE A 32 26.51 -10.96 -18.00
N GLY A 33 25.86 -12.08 -18.36
CA GLY A 33 24.46 -12.39 -18.04
C GLY A 33 24.12 -12.26 -16.55
N TRP A 34 25.01 -12.63 -15.62
CA TRP A 34 24.75 -12.45 -14.19
C TRP A 34 24.78 -10.99 -13.75
N LYS A 35 25.65 -10.17 -14.37
CA LYS A 35 25.67 -8.72 -14.12
C LYS A 35 24.37 -8.08 -14.63
N VAL A 36 23.91 -8.48 -15.81
CA VAL A 36 22.64 -8.02 -16.39
C VAL A 36 21.46 -8.48 -15.53
N LEU A 37 21.47 -9.72 -15.04
CA LEU A 37 20.45 -10.25 -14.13
C LEU A 37 20.41 -9.46 -12.82
N LEU A 38 21.57 -9.18 -12.22
CA LEU A 38 21.67 -8.40 -10.98
C LEU A 38 21.13 -6.99 -11.20
N VAL A 39 21.53 -6.31 -12.28
CA VAL A 39 21.01 -4.99 -12.63
C VAL A 39 19.48 -5.02 -12.80
N LEU A 40 18.96 -6.02 -13.52
CA LEU A 40 17.52 -6.18 -13.71
C LEU A 40 16.80 -6.38 -12.36
N LEU A 41 17.36 -7.23 -11.49
CA LEU A 41 16.83 -7.47 -10.15
C LEU A 41 16.83 -6.19 -9.31
N CYS A 42 17.91 -5.41 -9.35
CA CYS A 42 18.00 -4.12 -8.66
C CYS A 42 16.94 -3.13 -9.16
N VAL A 43 16.72 -3.04 -10.47
CA VAL A 43 15.68 -2.17 -11.04
C VAL A 43 14.28 -2.60 -10.58
N ILE A 44 13.99 -3.91 -10.59
CA ILE A 44 12.71 -4.44 -10.11
C ILE A 44 12.55 -4.16 -8.61
N ALA A 45 13.57 -4.41 -7.81
CA ALA A 45 13.55 -4.16 -6.37
C ALA A 45 13.35 -2.67 -6.07
N GLY A 46 14.07 -1.78 -6.76
CA GLY A 46 13.90 -0.33 -6.64
C GLY A 46 12.49 0.12 -7.01
N TYR A 47 11.93 -0.42 -8.10
CA TYR A 47 10.56 -0.13 -8.51
C TYR A 47 9.52 -0.62 -7.48
N LEU A 48 9.69 -1.83 -6.95
CA LEU A 48 8.82 -2.36 -5.90
C LEU A 48 8.93 -1.53 -4.62
N CYS A 49 10.14 -1.16 -4.21
CA CYS A 49 10.38 -0.30 -3.06
C CYS A 49 9.71 1.06 -3.24
N TYR A 50 9.91 1.72 -4.39
CA TYR A 50 9.24 2.97 -4.73
C TYR A 50 7.73 2.85 -4.65
N ARG A 51 7.12 1.81 -5.24
CA ARG A 51 5.66 1.61 -5.14
C ARG A 51 5.20 1.39 -3.70
N ARG A 52 5.96 0.65 -2.90
CA ARG A 52 5.63 0.40 -1.49
C ARG A 52 5.73 1.68 -0.69
N LEU A 53 6.78 2.49 -0.92
CA LEU A 53 6.94 3.80 -0.29
C LEU A 53 5.79 4.72 -0.67
N VAL A 54 5.48 4.90 -1.97
CA VAL A 54 4.37 5.74 -2.41
C VAL A 54 3.05 5.30 -1.79
N ARG A 55 2.77 3.98 -1.72
CA ARG A 55 1.59 3.46 -1.03
C ARG A 55 1.62 3.73 0.47
N TRP A 56 2.78 3.60 1.11
CA TRP A 56 2.95 3.84 2.53
C TRP A 56 2.74 5.33 2.87
N TRP A 57 3.30 6.24 2.07
CA TRP A 57 3.07 7.68 2.17
C TRP A 57 1.59 8.02 1.98
N HIS A 58 0.93 7.43 0.98
CA HIS A 58 -0.51 7.58 0.81
C HIS A 58 -1.34 6.92 1.92
N ASN A 59 -0.80 6.00 2.73
CA ASN A 59 -1.54 5.43 3.85
C ASN A 59 -1.26 6.16 5.17
N ARG A 60 -0.30 7.09 5.21
CA ARG A 60 0.07 7.82 6.42
C ARG A 60 -1.07 8.72 6.90
N TYR A 61 -1.74 9.44 5.99
CA TYR A 61 -2.87 10.30 6.36
C TYR A 61 -4.00 9.49 7.03
N ARG A 62 -4.21 8.23 6.63
CA ARG A 62 -5.23 7.36 7.23
C ARG A 62 -4.92 7.05 8.69
N ALA A 63 -3.64 6.82 9.01
CA ALA A 63 -3.21 6.59 10.39
C ALA A 63 -3.41 7.85 11.23
N GLU A 64 -3.00 9.02 10.73
CA GLU A 64 -3.16 10.30 11.43
C GLU A 64 -4.63 10.63 11.67
N ALA A 65 -5.49 10.49 10.65
CA ALA A 65 -6.93 10.71 10.77
C ALA A 65 -7.59 9.74 11.76
N ARG A 66 -7.19 8.45 11.74
CA ARG A 66 -7.68 7.45 12.70
C ARG A 66 -7.31 7.80 14.13
N THR A 67 -6.06 8.22 14.35
CA THR A 67 -5.59 8.66 15.67
C THR A 67 -6.33 9.91 16.13
N ALA A 68 -6.55 10.88 15.24
CA ALA A 68 -7.31 12.09 15.54
C ALA A 68 -8.75 11.77 16.00
N ILE A 69 -9.47 10.92 15.26
CA ILE A 69 -10.85 10.52 15.61
C ILE A 69 -10.90 9.76 16.94
N THR A 70 -9.92 8.90 17.19
CA THR A 70 -9.87 8.10 18.43
C THR A 70 -9.65 8.99 19.66
N ARG A 71 -8.90 10.09 19.50
CA ARG A 71 -8.60 11.06 20.56
C ARG A 71 -9.72 12.05 20.85
N LEU A 72 -10.77 12.09 20.04
CA LEU A 72 -11.87 13.02 20.26
C LEU A 72 -12.52 12.78 21.63
N PRO A 73 -12.76 13.83 22.44
CA PRO A 73 -13.53 13.70 23.66
C PRO A 73 -14.97 13.37 23.29
N MET A 74 -15.53 12.30 23.86
CA MET A 74 -16.96 12.01 23.79
C MET A 74 -17.68 12.71 24.93
N HIS A 75 -18.96 12.99 24.74
CA HIS A 75 -19.79 13.51 25.80
C HIS A 75 -19.76 12.55 27.01
N ARG A 76 -19.13 13.00 28.10
CA ARG A 76 -19.07 12.32 29.37
C ARG A 76 -20.19 12.94 30.20
N GLY A 77 -21.32 12.25 30.29
CA GLY A 77 -22.58 12.75 30.88
C GLY A 77 -22.55 13.02 32.39
N LEU A 78 -21.50 13.67 32.89
CA LEU A 78 -21.37 14.14 34.26
C LEU A 78 -20.96 15.62 34.18
N GLU A 79 -21.83 16.44 34.76
CA GLU A 79 -21.86 17.90 34.81
C GLU A 79 -20.49 18.59 34.71
N GLY A 80 -20.31 19.43 33.67
CA GLY A 80 -19.09 20.19 33.50
C GLY A 80 -18.89 20.77 32.10
N SER A 81 -19.64 21.83 31.79
CA SER A 81 -19.35 22.90 30.82
C SER A 81 -19.25 22.61 29.30
N ALA A 82 -20.15 23.29 28.58
CA ALA A 82 -19.99 24.02 27.31
C ALA A 82 -19.61 23.30 26.01
N ASP A 83 -19.09 22.07 26.03
CA ASP A 83 -18.47 21.50 24.82
C ASP A 83 -19.27 20.36 24.16
N SER A 84 -20.60 20.37 24.32
CA SER A 84 -21.50 19.35 23.75
C SER A 84 -21.38 19.20 22.22
N GLY A 85 -20.93 20.25 21.51
CA GLY A 85 -20.74 20.25 20.06
C GLY A 85 -19.29 20.08 19.57
N ALA A 86 -18.28 20.02 20.46
CA ALA A 86 -16.89 19.91 20.03
C ALA A 86 -16.58 18.58 19.35
N PHE A 87 -17.19 17.48 19.79
CA PHE A 87 -17.05 16.19 19.13
C PHE A 87 -17.53 16.26 17.68
N ASP A 88 -18.72 16.82 17.47
CA ASP A 88 -19.38 16.87 16.17
C ASP A 88 -18.58 17.73 15.18
N GLY A 89 -18.19 18.94 15.60
CA GLY A 89 -17.39 19.86 14.80
C GLY A 89 -15.98 19.36 14.50
N ALA A 90 -15.32 18.74 15.48
CA ALA A 90 -13.99 18.18 15.29
C ALA A 90 -14.02 16.96 14.36
N LEU A 91 -15.03 16.08 14.50
CA LEU A 91 -15.20 14.95 13.59
C LEU A 91 -15.47 15.40 12.16
N PHE A 92 -16.33 16.42 11.98
CA PHE A 92 -16.59 17.02 10.68
C PHE A 92 -15.32 17.58 10.07
N SER A 93 -14.55 18.34 10.84
CA SER A 93 -13.29 18.94 10.40
C SER A 93 -12.29 17.87 9.95
N ILE A 94 -12.13 16.78 10.69
CA ILE A 94 -11.22 15.68 10.31
C ILE A 94 -11.67 15.02 9.01
N LEU A 95 -12.95 14.65 8.89
CA LEU A 95 -13.46 14.03 7.67
C LEU A 95 -13.39 14.99 6.47
N LYS A 96 -13.62 16.28 6.70
CA LYS A 96 -13.49 17.32 5.69
C LYS A 96 -12.05 17.45 5.20
N ILE A 97 -11.07 17.46 6.09
CA ILE A 97 -9.64 17.47 5.73
C ILE A 97 -9.29 16.24 4.88
N VAL A 98 -9.77 15.05 5.26
CA VAL A 98 -9.55 13.82 4.48
C VAL A 98 -10.16 13.93 3.08
N LEU A 99 -11.39 14.43 2.94
CA LEU A 99 -12.02 14.64 1.63
C LEU A 99 -11.26 15.63 0.74
N VAL A 100 -10.77 16.73 1.31
CA VAL A 100 -9.98 17.74 0.60
C VAL A 100 -8.61 17.18 0.19
N TYR A 101 -8.02 16.33 1.04
CA TYR A 101 -6.78 15.63 0.73
C TYR A 101 -6.95 14.64 -0.43
N LEU A 102 -8.10 13.96 -0.53
CA LEU A 102 -8.43 13.08 -1.65
C LEU A 102 -8.62 13.87 -2.96
N GLU A 103 -9.48 14.89 -2.92
CA GLU A 103 -9.66 15.81 -4.05
C GLU A 103 -9.91 17.24 -3.54
N PRO A 104 -9.10 18.23 -3.94
CA PRO A 104 -9.26 19.62 -3.50
C PRO A 104 -10.64 20.22 -3.83
N ALA A 105 -11.30 19.72 -4.88
CA ALA A 105 -12.65 20.15 -5.28
C ALA A 105 -13.72 19.89 -4.20
N ASN A 106 -13.49 18.91 -3.31
CA ASN A 106 -14.40 18.57 -2.22
C ASN A 106 -14.47 19.64 -1.12
N ALA A 107 -13.60 20.65 -1.14
CA ALA A 107 -13.61 21.76 -0.19
C ALA A 107 -14.95 22.51 -0.15
N LYS A 108 -15.70 22.56 -1.26
CA LYS A 108 -16.98 23.27 -1.36
C LYS A 108 -18.19 22.48 -0.82
N LEU A 109 -18.03 21.20 -0.49
CA LEU A 109 -19.14 20.32 -0.11
C LEU A 109 -19.55 20.52 1.36
N PHE A 110 -20.82 20.81 1.62
CA PHE A 110 -21.36 20.92 2.97
C PHE A 110 -22.72 20.23 3.09
N GLY A 111 -23.13 19.94 4.32
CA GLY A 111 -24.41 19.33 4.61
C GLY A 111 -24.64 17.99 3.91
N HIS A 112 -25.80 17.83 3.25
CA HIS A 112 -26.15 16.57 2.58
C HIS A 112 -25.24 16.21 1.41
N ALA A 113 -24.70 17.20 0.68
CA ALA A 113 -23.76 16.94 -0.41
C ALA A 113 -22.43 16.35 0.11
N PHE A 114 -22.04 16.71 1.33
CA PHE A 114 -20.91 16.10 2.02
C PHE A 114 -21.19 14.65 2.40
N LEU A 115 -22.37 14.34 2.97
CA LEU A 115 -22.75 12.96 3.32
C LEU A 115 -22.81 12.06 2.09
N GLN A 116 -23.41 12.55 1.00
CA GLN A 116 -23.46 11.82 -0.27
C GLN A 116 -22.06 11.48 -0.80
N LYS A 117 -21.10 12.41 -0.68
CA LYS A 117 -19.73 12.18 -1.13
C LYS A 117 -18.96 11.20 -0.26
N LEU A 118 -19.24 11.14 1.03
CA LEU A 118 -18.72 10.07 1.89
C LEU A 118 -19.25 8.70 1.43
N ASP A 119 -20.54 8.60 1.12
CA ASP A 119 -21.15 7.35 0.65
C ASP A 119 -20.64 6.93 -0.73
N GLU A 120 -20.46 7.88 -1.66
CA GLU A 120 -19.89 7.63 -2.98
C GLU A 120 -18.44 7.11 -2.92
N LEU A 121 -17.65 7.59 -1.96
CA LEU A 121 -16.27 7.14 -1.74
C LEU A 121 -16.19 5.89 -0.86
N GLY A 122 -17.30 5.50 -0.22
CA GLY A 122 -17.42 4.31 0.58
C GLY A 122 -17.66 3.07 -0.29
N ASN A 123 -17.15 1.92 0.16
CA ASN A 123 -17.39 0.63 -0.49
C ASN A 123 -18.79 0.04 -0.14
N GLY A 124 -19.78 0.88 0.17
CA GLY A 124 -21.13 0.46 0.58
C GLY A 124 -21.24 -0.23 1.95
N ARG A 125 -20.14 -0.36 2.72
CA ARG A 125 -20.16 -0.93 4.08
C ARG A 125 -20.70 0.01 5.15
N VAL A 126 -20.61 1.31 4.90
CA VAL A 126 -21.04 2.37 5.82
C VAL A 126 -21.81 3.38 4.99
N THR A 127 -22.97 3.75 5.50
CA THR A 127 -23.83 4.79 4.94
C THR A 127 -23.91 5.92 5.96
N PHE A 128 -23.67 7.14 5.51
CA PHE A 128 -23.77 8.39 6.25
C PHE A 128 -25.01 9.19 5.86
N LYS A 129 -25.67 8.87 4.73
CA LYS A 129 -26.99 9.40 4.37
C LYS A 129 -28.12 8.68 5.10
N ASP A 130 -28.03 8.66 6.42
CA ASP A 130 -29.00 8.09 7.33
C ASP A 130 -29.46 9.14 8.36
N GLU A 131 -30.46 8.79 9.18
CA GLU A 131 -31.04 9.73 10.16
C GLU A 131 -29.99 10.29 11.12
N LEU A 132 -29.05 9.44 11.54
CA LEU A 132 -27.94 9.81 12.41
C LEU A 132 -26.98 10.80 11.72
N GLY A 133 -26.60 10.55 10.46
CA GLY A 133 -25.76 11.50 9.70
C GLY A 133 -26.47 12.83 9.43
N THR A 134 -27.78 12.81 9.25
CA THR A 134 -28.60 14.02 9.09
C THR A 134 -28.66 14.83 10.39
N ARG A 135 -28.92 14.18 11.53
CA ARG A 135 -28.88 14.85 12.85
C ARG A 135 -27.50 15.41 13.16
N TRP A 136 -26.44 14.69 12.82
CA TRP A 136 -25.07 15.17 12.97
C TRP A 136 -24.80 16.42 12.15
N VAL A 137 -25.19 16.46 10.88
CA VAL A 137 -25.05 17.67 10.06
C VAL A 137 -25.87 18.84 10.64
N GLN A 138 -27.04 18.55 11.21
CA GLN A 138 -27.87 19.55 11.86
C GLN A 138 -27.24 20.07 13.16
N SER A 139 -26.60 19.22 13.98
CA SER A 139 -25.93 19.65 15.22
C SER A 139 -24.75 20.60 14.97
N LEU A 140 -24.14 20.56 13.79
CA LEU A 140 -23.10 21.50 13.38
C LEU A 140 -23.60 22.93 13.18
N VAL A 141 -24.89 23.08 12.86
CA VAL A 141 -25.53 24.38 12.57
C VAL A 141 -26.36 24.85 13.75
N ASP A 142 -27.06 23.92 14.41
CA ASP A 142 -27.96 24.19 15.51
C ASP A 142 -27.43 23.57 16.82
N PRO A 143 -26.93 24.38 17.76
CA PRO A 143 -26.44 23.92 19.06
C PRO A 143 -27.51 23.27 19.94
N SER A 144 -28.79 23.43 19.62
CA SER A 144 -29.89 22.82 20.36
C SER A 144 -30.05 21.32 20.08
N ILE A 145 -29.56 20.86 18.92
CA ILE A 145 -29.59 19.46 18.53
C ILE A 145 -28.27 18.83 19.00
N THR A 146 -28.30 18.14 20.14
CA THR A 146 -27.11 17.43 20.66
C THR A 146 -27.20 15.94 20.39
N LEU A 147 -26.13 15.34 19.86
CA LEU A 147 -26.04 13.88 19.75
C LEU A 147 -25.76 13.25 21.12
N GLY A 148 -26.52 12.20 21.44
CA GLY A 148 -26.29 11.40 22.63
C GLY A 148 -24.94 10.68 22.58
N ARG A 149 -24.45 10.24 23.74
CA ARG A 149 -23.17 9.51 23.84
C ARG A 149 -23.14 8.25 22.97
N GLU A 150 -24.25 7.53 22.89
CA GLU A 150 -24.38 6.33 22.05
C GLU A 150 -24.32 6.66 20.56
N GLU A 151 -25.00 7.73 20.14
CA GLU A 151 -24.98 8.19 18.75
C GLU A 151 -23.58 8.68 18.35
N GLN A 152 -22.89 9.41 19.24
CA GLN A 152 -21.50 9.84 19.03
C GLN A 152 -20.55 8.63 18.90
N ALA A 153 -20.75 7.58 19.70
CA ALA A 153 -19.95 6.35 19.62
C ALA A 153 -20.18 5.62 18.29
N LEU A 154 -21.45 5.50 17.86
CA LEU A 154 -21.79 4.90 16.57
C LEU A 154 -21.22 5.71 15.39
N LEU A 155 -21.34 7.05 15.44
CA LEU A 155 -20.80 7.93 14.41
C LEU A 155 -19.28 7.83 14.30
N ARG A 156 -18.60 7.77 15.45
CA ARG A 156 -17.15 7.54 15.52
C ARG A 156 -16.77 6.22 14.86
N GLU A 157 -17.48 5.14 15.17
CA GLU A 157 -17.21 3.83 14.60
C GLU A 157 -17.41 3.83 13.07
N LYS A 158 -18.51 4.43 12.59
CA LYS A 158 -18.76 4.63 11.15
C LYS A 158 -17.63 5.39 10.48
N ALA A 159 -17.18 6.51 11.07
CA ALA A 159 -16.07 7.30 10.56
C ALA A 159 -14.74 6.51 10.52
N LEU A 160 -14.45 5.73 11.56
CA LEU A 160 -13.26 4.87 11.60
C LEU A 160 -13.31 3.75 10.56
N CYS A 161 -14.48 3.15 10.36
CA CYS A 161 -14.70 2.13 9.34
C CYS A 161 -14.53 2.72 7.93
N TRP A 162 -15.10 3.90 7.70
CA TRP A 162 -14.94 4.63 6.45
C TRP A 162 -13.48 5.02 6.16
N ILE A 163 -12.74 5.56 7.14
CA ILE A 163 -11.30 5.88 6.94
C ILE A 163 -10.47 4.65 6.60
N ARG A 164 -10.84 3.49 7.14
CA ARG A 164 -10.14 2.23 6.85
C ARG A 164 -10.39 1.77 5.41
N GLU A 165 -11.64 1.87 4.96
CA GLU A 165 -12.13 1.16 3.78
C GLU A 165 -12.33 2.05 2.56
N HIS A 166 -12.49 3.37 2.71
CA HIS A 166 -12.77 4.27 1.59
C HIS A 166 -11.77 4.06 0.47
N GLU A 167 -12.24 4.13 -0.77
CA GLU A 167 -11.34 4.08 -1.91
C GLU A 167 -10.52 5.37 -1.90
N GLY A 168 -9.31 5.27 -1.35
CA GLY A 168 -8.26 6.22 -1.63
C GLY A 168 -7.87 5.96 -3.08
N ARG A 169 -8.69 6.41 -4.02
CA ARG A 169 -8.38 6.47 -5.45
C ARG A 169 -7.28 7.52 -5.60
N SER A 170 -6.12 7.18 -5.01
CA SER A 170 -4.89 7.91 -5.09
C SER A 170 -4.67 8.19 -6.56
N ILE A 171 -4.41 9.46 -6.83
CA ILE A 171 -4.05 10.03 -8.11
C ILE A 171 -2.71 9.40 -8.51
N THR A 172 -2.74 8.13 -8.82
CA THR A 172 -1.70 7.41 -9.49
C THR A 172 -2.45 6.56 -10.48
N LYS A 173 -2.72 7.20 -11.63
CA LYS A 173 -2.67 6.53 -12.92
C LYS A 173 -1.31 5.84 -12.99
N HIS A 174 -1.13 4.73 -12.28
CA HIS A 174 0.03 3.90 -12.46
C HIS A 174 -0.15 3.35 -13.86
N VAL A 175 0.57 3.95 -14.79
CA VAL A 175 0.95 3.36 -16.07
C VAL A 175 1.23 1.91 -15.76
N SER A 176 0.27 1.07 -16.10
CA SER A 176 0.37 -0.36 -15.88
C SER A 176 1.59 -0.77 -16.69
N LEU A 177 2.68 -1.18 -16.02
CA LEU A 177 3.83 -1.74 -16.72
C LEU A 177 3.38 -2.90 -17.60
N ARG A 178 2.31 -3.62 -17.25
CA ARG A 178 1.69 -4.62 -18.14
C ARG A 178 1.11 -3.97 -19.40
N ALA A 179 0.46 -2.82 -19.30
CA ALA A 179 -0.06 -2.08 -20.46
C ALA A 179 1.08 -1.46 -21.30
N ALA A 180 2.11 -0.89 -20.67
CA ALA A 180 3.27 -0.32 -21.35
C ALA A 180 4.14 -1.42 -22.02
N LEU A 181 4.38 -2.54 -21.33
CA LEU A 181 5.07 -3.71 -21.87
C LEU A 181 4.24 -4.42 -22.94
N ALA A 182 2.92 -4.56 -22.76
CA ALA A 182 2.03 -5.06 -23.82
C ALA A 182 2.09 -4.16 -25.06
N LYS A 183 2.13 -2.83 -24.90
CA LYS A 183 2.25 -1.90 -26.03
C LYS A 183 3.60 -2.03 -26.74
N LEU A 184 4.70 -2.23 -26.01
CA LEU A 184 6.05 -2.44 -26.59
C LEU A 184 6.19 -3.80 -27.28
N LEU A 185 5.67 -4.88 -26.68
CA LEU A 185 5.68 -6.22 -27.27
C LEU A 185 4.78 -6.31 -28.50
N ASN A 186 3.62 -5.64 -28.50
CA ASN A 186 2.68 -5.65 -29.61
C ASN A 186 3.05 -4.67 -30.73
N GLY A 187 3.82 -3.61 -30.43
CA GLY A 187 4.33 -2.66 -31.42
C GLY A 187 5.38 -3.23 -32.37
N ASN A 188 6.14 -4.25 -31.93
CA ASN A 188 7.21 -4.85 -32.73
C ASN A 188 6.72 -5.83 -33.82
N LYS A 189 5.44 -6.25 -33.77
CA LYS A 189 4.88 -7.19 -34.76
C LYS A 189 4.48 -6.52 -36.09
N LYS A 190 4.34 -5.20 -36.13
CA LYS A 190 3.83 -4.48 -37.32
C LYS A 190 4.90 -4.00 -38.31
N GLN A 191 6.19 -4.25 -38.04
CA GLN A 191 7.29 -3.72 -38.87
C GLN A 191 7.95 -4.78 -39.78
N GLY A 192 7.44 -6.03 -39.80
CA GLY A 192 8.03 -7.15 -40.56
C GLY A 192 7.27 -7.64 -41.79
N GLU A 193 6.06 -7.13 -42.09
CA GLU A 193 5.23 -7.62 -43.22
C GLU A 193 5.10 -6.61 -44.37
N GLY A 194 6.15 -5.82 -44.63
CA GLY A 194 6.12 -4.73 -45.60
C GLY A 194 7.28 -4.69 -46.61
N HIS A 195 8.01 -5.78 -46.80
CA HIS A 195 9.06 -5.83 -47.82
C HIS A 195 9.19 -7.25 -48.39
N HIS A 196 8.32 -7.59 -49.33
CA HIS A 196 8.58 -8.52 -50.43
C HIS A 196 7.45 -8.33 -51.45
N VAL A 197 7.66 -7.35 -52.33
CA VAL A 197 7.13 -7.32 -53.69
C VAL A 197 8.33 -7.40 -54.61
#